data_AF-A0A3A0BRM5-F1
#
_entry.id   AF-A0A3A0BRM5-F1
#
_cell.length_a   1.000
_cell.length_b   1.000
_cell.length_c   1.000
_cell.angle_alpha   90.00
_cell.angle_beta   90.00
_cell.angle_gamma   90.00
#
_symmetry.space_group_name_H-M   'P 1'
#
loop_
_entity.id
_entity.type
_entity.pdbx_description
1 polymer ?
#
loop_
_entity_poly.entity_id
_entity_poly.type
_entity_poly.pdbx_seq_one_letter_code
_entity_poly.pdbx_strand_id
1 'polypeptide(L)'
;MPNDQTAGPPTCPQCGFVNPAGFNFCGKCGAALAAAENPGRVSVKAERRQITVMFCDLVGSTDLSARLDPEDLRELVRDYQEACEKA
;
A
#
# COMPACT_ATOMS: atom_id res chain seq x y z
N MET A 1 -4.88 28.48 31.81
CA MET A 1 -5.47 27.18 32.17
C MET A 1 -5.17 26.21 31.03
N PRO A 2 -4.13 25.37 31.08
CA PRO A 2 -4.00 24.28 30.12
C PRO A 2 -5.00 23.18 30.51
N ASN A 3 -5.79 22.76 29.54
CA ASN A 3 -6.94 21.87 29.71
C ASN A 3 -6.43 20.44 30.01
N ASP A 4 -6.52 20.00 31.28
CA ASP A 4 -6.21 18.65 31.75
C ASP A 4 -7.32 17.68 31.30
N GLN A 5 -7.25 17.26 30.05
CA GLN A 5 -8.09 16.18 29.51
C GLN A 5 -7.46 14.83 29.87
N THR A 6 -7.46 14.49 31.15
CA THR A 6 -7.23 13.12 31.59
C THR A 6 -8.48 12.30 31.26
N ALA A 7 -8.54 11.81 30.02
CA ALA A 7 -9.48 10.75 29.65
C ALA A 7 -9.27 9.55 30.58
N GLY A 8 -10.33 9.12 31.26
CA GLY A 8 -10.28 7.99 32.19
C GLY A 8 -9.79 6.69 31.53
N PRO A 9 -9.38 5.68 32.33
CA PRO A 9 -8.77 4.47 31.82
C PRO A 9 -9.69 3.72 30.82
N PRO A 10 -9.29 3.56 29.54
CA PRO A 10 -10.13 2.94 28.53
C PRO A 10 -10.31 1.44 28.78
N THR A 11 -11.56 0.98 28.78
CA THR A 11 -11.88 -0.45 28.85
C THR A 11 -11.82 -1.07 27.46
N CYS A 12 -11.12 -2.20 27.33
CA CYS A 12 -10.98 -2.89 26.06
C CYS A 12 -12.31 -3.49 25.59
N PRO A 13 -12.81 -3.13 24.39
CA PRO A 13 -14.07 -3.67 23.87
C PRO A 13 -13.97 -5.16 23.53
N GLN A 14 -12.75 -5.70 23.41
CA GLN A 14 -12.54 -7.09 22.98
C GLN A 14 -12.36 -8.06 24.14
N CYS A 15 -11.76 -7.66 25.26
CA CYS A 15 -11.48 -8.55 26.39
C CYS A 15 -11.89 -8.00 27.75
N GLY A 16 -12.48 -6.81 27.81
CA GLY A 16 -12.95 -6.17 29.04
C GLY A 16 -11.86 -5.68 29.99
N PHE A 17 -10.58 -5.78 29.63
CA PHE A 17 -9.47 -5.30 30.46
C PHE A 17 -9.45 -3.77 30.51
N VAL A 18 -9.36 -3.20 31.72
CA VAL A 18 -9.23 -1.76 31.97
C VAL A 18 -7.77 -1.36 31.75
N ASN A 19 -7.50 -0.54 30.74
CA ASN A 19 -6.15 -0.10 30.41
C ASN A 19 -5.87 1.28 31.03
N PRO A 20 -4.61 1.59 31.37
CA PRO A 20 -4.24 2.93 31.83
C PRO A 20 -4.57 4.00 30.78
N ALA A 21 -4.78 5.24 31.24
CA ALA A 21 -4.98 6.38 30.36
C ALA A 21 -3.81 6.53 29.37
N GLY A 22 -4.11 6.93 28.13
CA GLY A 22 -3.10 7.13 27.07
C GLY A 22 -2.64 5.87 26.32
N PHE A 23 -3.17 4.68 26.66
CA PHE A 23 -2.87 3.45 25.90
C PHE A 23 -3.68 3.40 24.59
N ASN A 24 -2.98 3.25 23.46
CA ASN A 24 -3.61 3.06 22.14
C ASN A 24 -4.07 1.62 21.89
N PHE A 25 -3.45 0.65 22.57
CA PHE A 25 -3.69 -0.78 22.42
C PHE A 25 -3.88 -1.44 23.79
N CYS A 26 -4.64 -2.52 23.83
CA CYS A 26 -4.86 -3.27 25.06
C CYS A 26 -3.59 -4.02 25.47
N GLY A 27 -3.10 -3.78 26.68
CA GLY A 27 -1.92 -4.46 27.23
C GLY A 27 -2.12 -5.98 27.48
N LYS A 28 -3.36 -6.47 27.44
CA LYS A 28 -3.70 -7.89 27.64
C LYS A 28 -3.89 -8.67 26.34
N CYS A 29 -4.64 -8.12 25.38
CA CYS A 29 -5.04 -8.85 24.16
C CYS A 29 -4.57 -8.22 22.85
N GLY A 30 -3.92 -7.06 22.88
CA GLY A 30 -3.42 -6.36 21.70
C GLY A 30 -4.48 -5.64 20.86
N ALA A 31 -5.77 -5.74 21.19
CA ALA A 31 -6.83 -5.05 20.46
C ALA A 31 -6.69 -3.53 20.58
N ALA A 32 -6.98 -2.81 19.49
CA ALA A 32 -7.01 -1.35 19.49
C ALA A 32 -8.14 -0.84 20.41
N LEU A 33 -7.80 0.08 21.31
CA LEU A 33 -8.76 0.76 22.17
C LEU A 33 -9.27 1.94 21.35
N ALA A 34 -10.46 1.76 20.77
CA ALA A 34 -11.12 2.61 19.77
C ALA A 34 -10.48 4.00 19.51
N ALA A 35 -10.09 4.16 18.24
CA ALA A 35 -9.70 5.38 17.56
C ALA A 35 -8.87 6.34 18.40
N ALA A 36 -7.54 6.14 18.39
CA ALA A 36 -6.70 7.29 18.10
C ALA A 36 -7.22 7.87 16.78
N GLU A 37 -8.18 8.80 16.87
CA GLU A 37 -8.56 9.69 15.80
C GLU A 37 -7.24 10.32 15.38
N ASN A 38 -6.65 9.77 14.33
CA ASN A 38 -5.53 10.37 13.66
C ASN A 38 -6.21 11.26 12.62
N PRO A 39 -6.45 12.57 12.90
CA PRO A 39 -7.15 13.45 11.98
C PRO A 39 -6.45 13.61 10.60
N GLY A 40 -5.32 12.93 10.38
CA GLY A 40 -4.63 12.83 9.09
C GLY A 40 -4.84 11.53 8.30
N ARG A 41 -5.53 10.50 8.84
CA ARG A 41 -5.84 9.29 8.04
C ARG A 41 -7.08 9.52 7.20
N VAL A 42 -6.89 10.13 6.04
CA VAL A 42 -7.88 10.09 4.96
C VAL A 42 -8.12 8.63 4.62
N SER A 43 -9.30 8.10 4.97
CA SER A 43 -9.71 6.77 4.53
C SER A 43 -9.98 6.84 3.03
N VAL A 44 -8.97 6.57 2.21
CA VAL A 44 -9.19 6.35 0.78
C VAL A 44 -10.13 5.16 0.67
N LYS A 45 -11.40 5.40 0.32
CA LYS A 45 -12.36 4.33 0.07
C LYS A 45 -11.86 3.54 -1.12
N ALA A 46 -11.63 2.25 -0.93
CA ALA A 46 -11.32 1.35 -2.04
C ALA A 46 -12.54 1.29 -2.98
N GLU A 47 -12.31 1.50 -4.27
CA GLU A 47 -13.33 1.38 -5.32
C GLU A 47 -12.86 0.45 -6.44
N ARG A 48 -13.81 -0.18 -7.13
CA ARG A 48 -13.55 -1.06 -8.29
C ARG A 48 -13.91 -0.30 -9.57
N ARG A 49 -12.93 -0.08 -10.44
CA ARG A 49 -13.12 0.55 -11.77
C ARG A 49 -12.98 -0.50 -12.86
N GLN A 50 -13.85 -0.44 -13.87
CA GLN A 50 -13.67 -1.21 -15.10
C GLN A 50 -12.65 -0.49 -15.98
N ILE A 51 -11.58 -1.19 -16.35
CA ILE A 51 -10.53 -0.67 -17.23
C ILE A 51 -10.33 -1.60 -18.42
N THR A 52 -9.93 -1.03 -19.54
CA THR A 52 -9.48 -1.77 -20.71
C THR A 52 -7.98 -1.87 -20.66
N VAL A 53 -7.44 -3.08 -20.78
CA VAL A 53 -6.00 -3.34 -20.81
C VAL A 53 -5.62 -3.78 -22.21
N MET A 54 -4.57 -3.17 -22.77
CA MET A 54 -3.95 -3.59 -24.02
C MET A 54 -2.63 -4.29 -23.71
N PHE A 55 -2.37 -5.40 -24.38
CA PHE A 55 -1.09 -6.11 -24.35
C PHE A 55 -0.43 -5.99 -25.72
N CYS A 56 0.87 -5.71 -25.73
CA CYS A 56 1.70 -5.74 -26.92
C CYS A 56 3.05 -6.38 -26.57
N ASP A 57 3.65 -7.09 -27.53
CA ASP A 57 4.95 -7.75 -27.36
C ASP A 57 5.82 -7.60 -28.62
N LEU A 58 7.13 -7.79 -28.45
CA LEU A 58 8.10 -7.76 -29.53
C LEU A 58 8.05 -9.06 -30.34
N VAL A 59 7.70 -8.93 -31.63
CA VAL A 59 7.64 -10.07 -32.55
C VAL A 59 9.00 -10.73 -32.72
N GLY A 60 9.07 -12.06 -32.56
CA GLY A 60 10.30 -12.83 -32.77
C GLY A 60 11.37 -12.60 -31.69
N SER A 61 10.98 -12.13 -30.50
CA SER A 61 11.90 -11.85 -29.37
C SER A 61 12.78 -13.05 -29.00
N THR A 62 12.28 -14.28 -29.10
CA THR A 62 13.04 -15.50 -28.83
C THR A 62 14.21 -15.68 -29.81
N ASP A 63 13.97 -15.55 -31.11
CA ASP A 63 15.02 -15.68 -32.13
C ASP A 63 16.01 -14.53 -32.09
N LEU A 64 15.56 -13.34 -31.66
CA LEU A 64 16.43 -12.20 -31.41
C LEU A 64 17.36 -12.46 -30.22
N SER A 65 16.83 -13.01 -29.12
CA SER A 65 17.62 -13.32 -27.92
C SER A 65 18.70 -14.37 -28.13
N ALA A 66 18.52 -15.25 -29.12
CA ALA A 66 19.53 -16.25 -29.48
C ALA A 66 20.64 -15.69 -30.38
N ARG A 67 20.41 -14.55 -31.05
CA ARG A 67 21.33 -13.96 -32.04
C ARG A 67 22.06 -12.72 -31.53
N LEU A 68 21.44 -11.97 -30.64
CA LEU A 68 22.01 -10.77 -30.02
C LEU A 68 22.75 -11.14 -28.74
N ASP A 69 23.80 -10.39 -28.43
CA ASP A 69 24.36 -10.44 -27.09
C ASP A 69 23.39 -9.83 -26.06
N PRO A 70 23.60 -10.09 -24.75
CA PRO A 70 22.71 -9.61 -23.71
C PRO A 70 22.60 -8.08 -23.62
N GLU A 71 23.66 -7.35 -23.93
CA GLU A 71 23.70 -5.89 -23.89
C GLU A 71 22.88 -5.27 -25.04
N ASP A 72 23.06 -5.78 -26.26
CA ASP A 72 22.30 -5.40 -27.46
C ASP A 72 20.80 -5.72 -27.32
N LEU A 73 20.47 -6.92 -26.81
CA LEU A 73 19.09 -7.30 -26.55
C LEU A 73 18.43 -6.37 -25.52
N ARG A 74 19.19 -5.97 -24.48
CA ARG A 74 18.70 -5.06 -23.45
C ARG A 74 18.41 -3.67 -24.01
N GLU A 75 19.26 -3.18 -24.90
CA GLU A 75 19.04 -1.91 -25.61
C GLU A 75 17.76 -1.99 -26.47
N LEU A 76 17.60 -3.04 -27.26
CA LEU A 76 16.41 -3.25 -28.08
C LEU A 76 15.11 -3.30 -27.24
N VAL A 77 15.12 -4.00 -26.11
CA VAL A 77 13.96 -4.09 -25.21
C VAL A 77 13.63 -2.73 -24.60
N ARG A 78 14.64 -1.94 -24.23
CA ARG A 78 14.45 -0.59 -23.69
C ARG A 78 13.81 0.33 -24.74
N ASP A 79 14.31 0.30 -25.96
CA ASP A 79 13.79 1.13 -27.06
C ASP A 79 12.34 0.75 -27.42
N TYR A 80 12.02 -0.55 -27.39
CA TYR A 80 10.65 -1.04 -27.54
C TYR A 80 9.72 -0.53 -26.42
N GLN A 81 10.17 -0.58 -25.17
CA GLN A 81 9.41 -0.09 -24.02
C GLN A 81 9.17 1.42 -24.11
N GLU A 82 10.20 2.20 -24.46
CA GLU A 82 10.10 3.65 -24.64
C GLU A 82 9.11 4.01 -25.77
N ALA A 83 9.09 3.24 -26.87
CA ALA A 83 8.11 3.41 -27.94
C ALA A 83 6.68 3.13 -27.45
N CYS A 84 6.50 2.11 -26.61
CA CYS A 84 5.19 1.77 -26.04
C CYS A 84 4.70 2.81 -25.03
N GLU A 85 5.59 3.41 -24.24
CA GLU A 85 5.24 4.47 -23.28
C GLU A 85 4.79 5.76 -23.96
N LYS A 86 5.30 6.04 -25.16
CA LYS A 86 4.97 7.24 -25.95
C LYS A 86 3.71 7.09 -26.81
N ALA A 87 3.17 5.89 -26.94
CA ALA A 87 2.06 5.56 -27.84
C ALA A 87 0.67 5.93 -27.27
#